data_AF-A0A7C2RVH9-F1
#
_entry.id   AF-A0A7C2RVH9-F1
#
_cell.length_a   1.000
_cell.length_b   1.000
_cell.length_c   1.000
_cell.angle_alpha   90.00
_cell.angle_beta   90.00
_cell.angle_gamma   90.00
#
_symmetry.space_group_name_H-M   'P 1'
#
loop_
_entity.id
_entity.type
_entity.pdbx_description
1 polymer ?
#
loop_
_entity_poly.entity_id
_entity_poly.type
_entity_poly.pdbx_seq_one_letter_code
_entity_poly.pdbx_strand_id
1 'polypeptide(L)'
;MGGQPPCGLSANAAPGADIIFDPLVQSVQFYYAACNDVSIEAFDKNGVYLGGAMAGKTGDTQPYQEWRLFGMELPSSVIQKITVRGVALIDDLKLCSRQRPACRSISASSNFNNTPISAGRFIWFNSAVKVSGLGSAPATIGFEGSTIQFAANGTNYNLPAPNARITFSPAATTAITTFDAATRTWLTTVPVGFAGNVFLSGLVVPVTSDLPGGLDPVTWTGVFTTDTPGVTVQWKWAAAVYTSFSTDYNALGVRSVDDNQASPFQNSIYAGTPTNFTSFVTGGARGAGGANFTGSYKAARPTTPCVIP
;
A
#
# COMPACT_ATOMS: atom_id res chain seq x y z
N MET A 1 -32.73 5.76 -21.86
CA MET A 1 -31.59 5.46 -22.75
C MET A 1 -30.36 5.31 -21.88
N GLY A 2 -30.13 4.10 -21.37
CA GLY A 2 -29.03 3.81 -20.44
C GLY A 2 -27.74 3.56 -21.20
N GLY A 3 -26.73 4.40 -20.96
CA GLY A 3 -25.40 4.19 -21.51
C GLY A 3 -24.82 2.87 -21.03
N GLN A 4 -24.42 2.04 -21.98
CA GLN A 4 -23.71 0.78 -21.75
C GLN A 4 -22.40 1.07 -20.98
N PRO A 5 -22.09 0.39 -19.87
CA PRO A 5 -20.80 0.57 -19.21
C PRO A 5 -19.67 0.13 -20.17
N PRO A 6 -18.49 0.79 -20.13
CA PRO A 6 -17.39 0.47 -21.03
C PRO A 6 -16.78 -0.87 -20.62
N CYS A 7 -17.19 -1.96 -21.27
CA CYS A 7 -16.63 -3.30 -21.07
C CYS A 7 -15.47 -3.48 -22.07
N GLY A 8 -14.26 -3.74 -21.55
CA GLY A 8 -13.01 -3.63 -22.31
C GLY A 8 -12.52 -4.89 -23.02
N LEU A 9 -13.18 -6.04 -22.89
CA LEU A 9 -12.80 -7.28 -23.58
C LEU A 9 -14.05 -8.01 -24.11
N SER A 10 -14.12 -8.14 -25.44
CA SER A 10 -14.98 -9.09 -26.15
C SER A 10 -14.09 -10.21 -26.69
N ALA A 11 -14.33 -11.46 -26.29
CA ALA A 11 -13.60 -12.59 -26.82
C ALA A 11 -14.56 -13.76 -27.09
N ASN A 12 -14.42 -14.41 -28.24
CA ASN A 12 -15.04 -15.71 -28.48
C ASN A 12 -14.20 -16.77 -27.77
N ALA A 13 -14.78 -17.48 -26.79
CA ALA A 13 -14.05 -18.48 -26.01
C ALA A 13 -14.52 -19.89 -26.38
N ALA A 14 -13.59 -20.72 -26.85
CA ALA A 14 -13.83 -22.14 -27.07
C ALA A 14 -13.82 -22.93 -25.74
N PRO A 15 -14.50 -24.08 -25.66
CA PRO A 15 -14.40 -24.96 -24.50
C PRO A 15 -12.95 -25.29 -24.15
N GLY A 16 -12.58 -25.14 -22.87
CA GLY A 16 -11.21 -25.35 -22.39
C GLY A 16 -10.31 -24.11 -22.47
N ALA A 17 -10.82 -22.95 -22.89
CA ALA A 17 -10.10 -21.69 -22.82
C ALA A 17 -10.01 -21.19 -21.36
N ASP A 18 -8.79 -20.81 -20.97
CA ASP A 18 -8.52 -20.09 -19.73
C ASP A 18 -8.43 -18.59 -20.01
N ILE A 19 -9.18 -17.79 -19.25
CA ILE A 19 -9.06 -16.35 -19.23
C ILE A 19 -8.37 -15.97 -17.93
N ILE A 20 -7.17 -15.41 -18.05
CA ILE A 20 -6.35 -14.96 -16.91
C ILE A 20 -6.61 -13.47 -16.69
N PHE A 21 -6.92 -13.10 -15.44
CA PHE A 21 -7.22 -11.72 -15.08
C PHE A 21 -6.01 -11.01 -14.50
N ASP A 22 -5.93 -9.71 -14.78
CA ASP A 22 -5.04 -8.82 -14.03
C ASP A 22 -5.53 -8.74 -12.57
N PRO A 23 -4.62 -8.73 -11.57
CA PRO A 23 -4.96 -8.62 -10.14
C PRO A 23 -5.79 -7.37 -9.75
N LEU A 24 -6.03 -6.42 -10.66
CA LEU A 24 -6.77 -5.18 -10.44
C LEU A 24 -8.27 -5.20 -10.84
N VAL A 25 -8.80 -6.32 -11.32
CA VAL A 25 -10.22 -6.47 -11.72
C VAL A 25 -11.11 -6.45 -10.48
N GLN A 26 -12.21 -5.64 -10.44
CA GLN A 26 -13.13 -5.51 -9.29
C GLN A 26 -14.39 -6.40 -9.29
N SER A 27 -14.86 -6.79 -10.46
CA SER A 27 -15.99 -7.70 -10.64
C SER A 27 -15.93 -8.23 -12.07
N VAL A 28 -16.56 -9.37 -12.31
CA VAL A 28 -16.71 -9.94 -13.64
C VAL A 28 -18.19 -10.20 -13.88
N GLN A 29 -18.74 -9.58 -14.91
CA GLN A 29 -20.09 -9.90 -15.42
C GLN A 29 -19.94 -10.70 -16.70
N PHE A 30 -20.83 -11.66 -16.88
CA PHE A 30 -20.88 -12.51 -18.07
C PHE A 30 -22.19 -12.33 -18.79
N TYR A 31 -22.11 -12.39 -20.11
CA TYR A 31 -23.25 -12.42 -20.99
C TYR A 31 -23.00 -13.51 -22.03
N TYR A 32 -23.94 -14.42 -22.22
CA TYR A 32 -23.86 -15.45 -23.26
C TYR A 32 -25.25 -15.81 -23.76
N ALA A 33 -25.34 -16.21 -25.02
CA ALA A 33 -26.49 -16.89 -25.59
C ALA A 33 -26.01 -18.30 -25.98
N ALA A 34 -26.41 -19.34 -25.24
CA ALA A 34 -26.04 -20.72 -25.58
C ALA A 34 -27.26 -21.64 -25.49
N CYS A 35 -27.36 -22.57 -26.44
CA CYS A 35 -28.43 -23.56 -26.50
C CYS A 35 -28.09 -24.89 -25.78
N ASN A 36 -26.87 -25.12 -25.27
CA ASN A 36 -26.51 -26.39 -24.61
C ASN A 36 -25.43 -26.24 -23.52
N ASP A 37 -25.48 -27.12 -22.52
CA ASP A 37 -24.59 -27.40 -21.38
C ASP A 37 -23.21 -26.71 -21.38
N VAL A 38 -23.18 -25.47 -20.88
CA VAL A 38 -21.96 -24.69 -20.60
C VAL A 38 -21.94 -24.31 -19.13
N SER A 39 -20.77 -24.43 -18.51
CA SER A 39 -20.49 -23.93 -17.16
C SER A 39 -19.30 -22.98 -17.17
N ILE A 40 -19.40 -21.94 -16.35
CA ILE A 40 -18.33 -20.96 -16.13
C ILE A 40 -17.91 -21.10 -14.67
N GLU A 41 -16.62 -21.35 -14.44
CA GLU A 41 -16.05 -21.58 -13.12
C GLU A 41 -14.95 -20.57 -12.83
N ALA A 42 -14.99 -19.95 -11.65
CA ALA A 42 -14.00 -18.99 -11.17
C ALA A 42 -13.05 -19.63 -10.16
N PHE A 43 -11.77 -19.30 -10.25
CA PHE A 43 -10.71 -19.83 -9.39
C PHE A 43 -9.81 -18.74 -8.82
N ASP A 44 -9.26 -19.01 -7.63
CA ASP A 44 -8.24 -18.15 -7.02
C ASP A 44 -6.83 -18.37 -7.57
N LYS A 45 -5.87 -17.57 -7.06
CA LYS A 45 -4.45 -17.63 -7.42
C LYS A 45 -3.79 -19.00 -7.18
N ASN A 46 -4.35 -19.79 -6.28
CA ASN A 46 -3.87 -21.12 -5.92
C ASN A 46 -4.66 -22.23 -6.63
N GLY A 47 -5.60 -21.86 -7.52
CA GLY A 47 -6.48 -22.80 -8.22
C GLY A 47 -7.66 -23.30 -7.40
N VAL A 48 -8.00 -22.65 -6.28
CA VAL A 48 -9.17 -23.01 -5.46
C VAL A 48 -10.44 -22.53 -6.15
N TYR A 49 -11.44 -23.40 -6.26
CA TYR A 49 -12.74 -23.07 -6.83
C TYR A 49 -13.49 -22.07 -5.93
N LEU A 50 -13.93 -20.96 -6.53
CA LEU A 50 -14.61 -19.86 -5.84
C LEU A 50 -16.12 -19.83 -6.08
N GLY A 51 -16.57 -20.46 -7.17
CA GLY A 51 -17.98 -20.49 -7.58
C GLY A 51 -18.12 -20.54 -9.09
N GLY A 52 -19.34 -20.79 -9.56
CA GLY A 52 -19.61 -20.89 -10.98
C GLY A 52 -21.10 -20.80 -11.31
N ALA A 53 -21.40 -20.63 -12.58
CA ALA A 53 -22.77 -20.62 -13.11
C ALA A 53 -22.91 -21.69 -14.19
N MET A 54 -24.06 -22.37 -14.23
CA MET A 54 -24.40 -23.35 -15.26
C MET A 54 -25.65 -22.90 -16.02
N ALA A 55 -25.64 -23.07 -17.35
CA ALA A 55 -26.84 -22.95 -18.15
C ALA A 55 -27.71 -24.22 -17.96
N GLY A 56 -28.94 -24.08 -17.47
CA GLY A 56 -29.89 -25.19 -17.40
C GLY A 56 -30.62 -25.37 -18.73
N LYS A 57 -30.73 -26.61 -19.21
CA LYS A 57 -31.51 -26.99 -20.41
C LYS A 57 -32.99 -26.66 -20.22
N THR A 58 -33.51 -25.60 -20.87
CA THR A 58 -34.95 -25.44 -21.05
C THR A 58 -35.36 -26.08 -22.35
N GLY A 59 -36.20 -27.12 -22.28
CA GLY A 59 -36.69 -27.85 -23.44
C GLY A 59 -37.38 -26.93 -24.46
N ASP A 60 -36.97 -27.04 -25.72
CA ASP A 60 -37.72 -26.69 -26.94
C ASP A 60 -38.54 -25.39 -26.96
N THR A 61 -38.00 -24.31 -26.43
CA THR A 61 -38.45 -22.95 -26.81
C THR A 61 -37.27 -22.14 -27.29
N GLN A 62 -37.31 -21.73 -28.56
CA GLN A 62 -36.34 -20.82 -29.18
C GLN A 62 -36.05 -19.61 -28.25
N PRO A 63 -34.81 -19.37 -27.80
CA PRO A 63 -34.54 -18.30 -26.85
C PRO A 63 -34.02 -17.07 -27.58
N TYR A 64 -34.93 -16.28 -28.15
CA TYR A 64 -34.66 -14.85 -28.29
C TYR A 64 -35.12 -14.17 -26.98
N GLN A 65 -34.18 -13.48 -26.32
CA GLN A 65 -34.42 -12.32 -25.44
C GLN A 65 -34.71 -12.50 -23.94
N GLU A 66 -34.05 -13.40 -23.22
CA GLU A 66 -33.90 -13.18 -21.77
C GLU A 66 -32.42 -13.13 -21.37
N TRP A 67 -31.89 -11.90 -21.34
CA TRP A 67 -30.65 -11.57 -20.65
C TRP A 67 -30.84 -11.84 -19.15
N ARG A 68 -30.61 -13.08 -18.69
CA ARG A 68 -30.64 -13.38 -17.27
C ARG A 68 -29.29 -13.08 -16.65
N LEU A 69 -29.28 -12.04 -15.81
CA LEU A 69 -28.15 -11.66 -14.99
C LEU A 69 -27.88 -12.77 -13.97
N PHE A 70 -26.98 -13.71 -14.26
CA PHE A 70 -26.27 -14.44 -13.21
C PHE A 70 -25.01 -13.64 -12.87
N GLY A 71 -25.23 -12.44 -12.33
CA GLY A 71 -24.16 -11.60 -11.81
C GLY A 71 -23.64 -12.22 -10.53
N MET A 72 -22.51 -12.91 -10.60
CA MET A 72 -21.74 -13.16 -9.39
C MET A 72 -20.97 -11.89 -9.05
N GLU A 73 -21.45 -11.12 -8.07
CA GLU A 73 -20.61 -10.10 -7.43
C GLU A 73 -19.65 -10.80 -6.48
N LEU A 74 -18.53 -11.28 -7.02
CA LEU A 74 -17.46 -11.83 -6.21
C LEU A 74 -16.41 -10.74 -5.92
N PRO A 75 -15.96 -10.59 -4.67
CA PRO A 75 -14.91 -9.67 -4.33
C PRO A 75 -13.62 -10.07 -5.04
N SER A 76 -12.95 -9.04 -5.50
CA SER A 76 -12.07 -9.09 -6.66
C SER A 76 -10.62 -9.41 -6.36
N SER A 77 -10.27 -9.36 -5.09
CA SER A 77 -8.98 -9.75 -4.55
C SER A 77 -8.73 -11.26 -4.64
N VAL A 78 -9.73 -12.04 -5.07
CA VAL A 78 -9.70 -13.50 -5.02
C VAL A 78 -9.63 -14.14 -6.41
N ILE A 79 -10.23 -13.57 -7.47
CA ILE A 79 -10.31 -14.23 -8.79
C ILE A 79 -9.06 -13.94 -9.64
N GLN A 80 -8.33 -14.98 -10.06
CA GLN A 80 -7.23 -14.85 -11.03
C GLN A 80 -7.48 -15.58 -12.35
N LYS A 81 -8.41 -16.53 -12.36
CA LYS A 81 -8.66 -17.40 -13.51
C LYS A 81 -10.14 -17.72 -13.64
N ILE A 82 -10.66 -17.64 -14.86
CA ILE A 82 -11.98 -18.18 -15.22
C ILE A 82 -11.78 -19.21 -16.32
N THR A 83 -12.39 -20.38 -16.14
CA THR A 83 -12.36 -21.48 -17.11
C THR A 83 -13.77 -21.70 -17.65
N VAL A 84 -13.86 -21.77 -18.98
CA VAL A 84 -15.09 -22.14 -19.68
C VAL A 84 -15.10 -23.65 -19.94
N ARG A 85 -16.13 -24.35 -19.46
CA ARG A 85 -16.33 -25.80 -19.69
C ARG A 85 -17.63 -26.06 -20.43
N GLY A 86 -17.63 -27.02 -21.36
CA GLY A 86 -18.81 -27.42 -22.13
C GLY A 86 -18.46 -28.01 -23.48
N VAL A 87 -19.46 -28.20 -24.34
CA VAL A 87 -19.30 -28.76 -25.71
C VAL A 87 -19.63 -27.76 -26.83
N ALA A 88 -20.04 -26.54 -26.49
CA ALA A 88 -20.44 -25.50 -27.44
C ALA A 88 -19.58 -24.23 -27.30
N LEU A 89 -19.45 -23.48 -28.41
CA LEU A 89 -18.82 -22.15 -28.43
C LEU A 89 -19.68 -21.15 -27.63
N ILE A 90 -19.04 -20.29 -26.83
CA ILE A 90 -19.68 -19.10 -26.28
C ILE A 90 -19.49 -17.95 -27.28
N ASP A 91 -20.58 -17.55 -27.94
CA ASP A 91 -20.62 -16.30 -28.71
C ASP A 91 -20.87 -15.10 -27.77
N ASP A 92 -20.14 -14.00 -28.01
CA ASP A 92 -20.33 -12.69 -27.35
C ASP A 92 -20.09 -12.65 -25.82
N LEU A 93 -19.06 -13.35 -25.32
CA LEU A 93 -18.61 -13.19 -23.94
C LEU A 93 -18.14 -11.74 -23.69
N LYS A 94 -18.99 -10.95 -23.02
CA LYS A 94 -18.67 -9.59 -22.59
C LYS A 94 -18.19 -9.61 -21.15
N LEU A 95 -16.91 -9.34 -20.95
CA LEU A 95 -16.30 -9.18 -19.63
C LEU A 95 -16.33 -7.70 -19.25
N CYS A 96 -17.13 -7.36 -18.24
CA CYS A 96 -17.12 -6.02 -17.67
C CYS A 96 -16.26 -6.02 -16.40
N SER A 97 -14.98 -5.70 -16.55
CA SER A 97 -14.12 -5.39 -15.41
C SER A 97 -14.24 -3.90 -15.06
N ARG A 98 -14.61 -3.59 -13.82
CA ARG A 98 -14.30 -2.26 -13.27
C ARG A 98 -12.82 -2.25 -12.91
N GLN A 99 -12.03 -1.47 -13.63
CA GLN A 99 -10.66 -1.16 -13.21
C GLN A 99 -10.75 -0.30 -11.93
N ARG A 100 -10.04 -0.69 -10.86
CA ARG A 100 -9.89 0.19 -9.68
C ARG A 100 -9.37 1.56 -10.18
N PRO A 101 -9.92 2.70 -9.74
CA PRO A 101 -9.24 3.97 -9.96
C PRO A 101 -7.82 3.82 -9.46
N ALA A 102 -6.83 3.95 -10.34
CA ALA A 102 -5.44 3.73 -9.96
C ALA A 102 -5.11 4.65 -8.78
N CYS A 103 -4.76 4.06 -7.64
CA CYS A 103 -4.43 4.83 -6.45
C CYS A 103 -3.24 5.73 -6.78
N ARG A 104 -3.45 7.05 -6.70
CA ARG A 104 -2.45 8.02 -7.15
C ARG A 104 -1.25 8.03 -6.21
N SER A 105 -0.05 8.11 -6.79
CA SER A 105 1.18 8.34 -6.04
C SER A 105 1.27 9.79 -5.52
N ILE A 106 1.85 9.92 -4.33
CA ILE A 106 1.92 11.16 -3.56
C ILE A 106 3.41 11.38 -3.23
N SER A 107 3.99 12.48 -3.74
CA SER A 107 5.40 12.88 -3.50
C SER A 107 5.57 14.07 -2.55
N ALA A 108 6.35 13.94 -1.49
CA ALA A 108 6.69 15.03 -0.58
C ALA A 108 8.18 15.36 -0.68
N SER A 109 8.50 16.56 -1.18
CA SER A 109 9.86 17.07 -1.32
C SER A 109 10.25 18.01 -0.18
N SER A 110 11.54 18.00 0.19
CA SER A 110 12.17 18.98 1.07
C SER A 110 13.69 18.89 0.96
N ASN A 111 14.42 19.83 1.56
CA ASN A 111 15.87 19.89 1.48
C ASN A 111 16.58 19.25 2.69
N PHE A 112 17.85 18.91 2.54
CA PHE A 112 18.77 18.72 3.66
C PHE A 112 19.31 20.07 4.17
N ASN A 113 19.82 20.09 5.39
CA ASN A 113 20.56 21.20 5.97
C ASN A 113 21.97 21.29 5.37
N ASN A 114 22.69 22.36 5.70
CA ASN A 114 23.99 22.66 5.09
C ASN A 114 25.15 21.80 5.61
N THR A 115 24.91 20.87 6.54
CA THR A 115 25.98 20.02 7.09
C THR A 115 26.27 18.86 6.13
N PRO A 116 27.51 18.76 5.59
CA PRO A 116 27.91 17.60 4.78
C PRO A 116 27.86 16.30 5.59
N ILE A 117 27.67 15.19 4.89
CA ILE A 117 27.58 13.86 5.50
C ILE A 117 28.76 13.03 4.98
N SER A 118 29.74 12.77 5.86
CA SER A 118 30.92 11.98 5.49
C SER A 118 30.58 10.52 5.20
N ALA A 119 31.41 9.87 4.39
CA ALA A 119 31.40 8.42 4.18
C ALA A 119 31.55 7.67 5.52
N GLY A 120 30.99 6.47 5.59
CA GLY A 120 30.95 5.63 6.80
C GLY A 120 29.86 6.03 7.80
N ARG A 121 29.00 6.98 7.46
CA ARG A 121 27.79 7.33 8.25
C ARG A 121 26.56 6.60 7.72
N PHE A 122 25.47 6.69 8.47
CA PHE A 122 24.17 6.17 8.08
C PHE A 122 23.15 7.29 8.08
N ILE A 123 22.29 7.35 7.07
CA ILE A 123 21.11 8.21 7.05
C ILE A 123 19.90 7.34 7.40
N TRP A 124 19.18 7.72 8.44
CA TRP A 124 17.89 7.15 8.79
C TRP A 124 16.78 8.05 8.27
N PHE A 125 16.21 7.69 7.13
CA PHE A 125 14.97 8.28 6.65
C PHE A 125 13.79 7.67 7.42
N ASN A 126 12.91 8.52 7.93
CA ASN A 126 11.70 8.08 8.61
C ASN A 126 10.52 8.95 8.23
N SER A 127 9.34 8.35 8.22
CA SER A 127 8.09 9.02 7.91
C SER A 127 7.05 8.70 8.97
N ALA A 128 6.15 9.66 9.18
CA ALA A 128 5.06 9.55 10.13
C ALA A 128 3.80 10.21 9.57
N VAL A 129 2.66 9.77 10.08
CA VAL A 129 1.34 10.27 9.70
C VAL A 129 0.55 10.67 10.94
N LYS A 130 -0.14 11.80 10.87
CA LYS A 130 -1.29 12.07 11.74
C LYS A 130 -2.55 11.66 10.98
N VAL A 131 -3.38 10.83 11.60
CA VAL A 131 -4.57 10.25 10.96
C VAL A 131 -5.82 10.83 11.59
N SER A 132 -6.80 11.17 10.76
CA SER A 132 -8.11 11.68 11.16
C SER A 132 -9.22 10.94 10.42
N GLY A 133 -10.44 10.98 10.95
CA GLY A 133 -11.60 10.30 10.36
C GLY A 133 -11.68 8.80 10.71
N LEU A 134 -10.90 8.35 11.70
CA LEU A 134 -11.04 7.01 12.25
C LEU A 134 -12.32 6.94 13.11
N GLY A 135 -13.10 5.88 12.92
CA GLY A 135 -14.20 5.53 13.82
C GLY A 135 -13.74 4.64 14.98
N SER A 136 -14.68 3.93 15.60
CA SER A 136 -14.40 2.91 16.63
C SER A 136 -14.13 1.52 16.07
N ALA A 137 -14.39 1.28 14.79
CA ALA A 137 -14.10 0.02 14.11
C ALA A 137 -12.60 -0.09 13.77
N PRO A 138 -12.06 -1.32 13.63
CA PRO A 138 -10.72 -1.52 13.09
C PRO A 138 -10.56 -0.87 11.71
N ALA A 139 -9.36 -0.35 11.44
CA ALA A 139 -9.02 0.26 10.15
C ALA A 139 -7.58 -0.04 9.78
N THR A 140 -7.29 -0.06 8.48
CA THR A 140 -5.95 -0.26 7.93
C THR A 140 -5.58 0.88 7.01
N ILE A 141 -4.35 1.39 7.13
CA ILE A 141 -3.72 2.26 6.13
C ILE A 141 -2.50 1.55 5.55
N GLY A 142 -2.41 1.51 4.22
CA GLY A 142 -1.23 1.05 3.49
C GLY A 142 -0.43 2.22 2.92
N PHE A 143 0.88 2.01 2.78
CA PHE A 143 1.78 2.86 2.02
C PHE A 143 2.74 2.01 1.19
N GLU A 144 2.55 2.05 -0.12
CA GLU A 144 3.14 1.08 -1.05
C GLU A 144 3.95 1.76 -2.16
N GLY A 145 4.85 0.98 -2.78
CA GLY A 145 5.64 1.43 -3.94
C GLY A 145 6.56 2.60 -3.59
N SER A 146 7.08 2.61 -2.37
CA SER A 146 7.72 3.79 -1.82
C SER A 146 9.15 4.00 -2.30
N THR A 147 9.51 5.22 -2.67
CA THR A 147 10.86 5.58 -3.15
C THR A 147 11.33 6.92 -2.60
N ILE A 148 12.64 7.04 -2.38
CA ILE A 148 13.32 8.28 -1.99
C ILE A 148 14.31 8.66 -3.09
N GLN A 149 14.21 9.89 -3.59
CA GLN A 149 15.00 10.36 -4.73
C GLN A 149 15.69 11.70 -4.41
N PHE A 150 16.96 11.80 -4.78
CA PHE A 150 17.74 13.04 -4.72
C PHE A 150 18.97 12.94 -5.63
N ALA A 151 19.63 14.07 -5.90
CA ALA A 151 20.89 14.11 -6.65
C ALA A 151 22.03 14.60 -5.74
N ALA A 152 23.20 13.97 -5.84
CA ALA A 152 24.41 14.42 -5.15
C ALA A 152 25.65 14.08 -5.99
N ASN A 153 26.60 15.02 -6.07
CA ASN A 153 27.86 14.85 -6.81
C ASN A 153 27.66 14.34 -8.27
N GLY A 154 26.65 14.87 -8.96
CA GLY A 154 26.31 14.45 -10.33
C GLY A 154 25.67 13.06 -10.46
N THR A 155 25.39 12.37 -9.35
CA THR A 155 24.72 11.06 -9.32
C THR A 155 23.28 11.20 -8.84
N ASN A 156 22.35 10.55 -9.54
CA ASN A 156 20.95 10.45 -9.12
C ASN A 156 20.75 9.21 -8.25
N TYR A 157 20.21 9.40 -7.06
CA TYR A 157 19.85 8.35 -6.12
C TYR A 157 18.36 8.06 -6.27
N ASN A 158 18.01 6.79 -6.47
CA ASN A 158 16.63 6.30 -6.46
C ASN A 158 16.55 5.09 -5.53
N LEU A 159 16.14 5.34 -4.29
CA LEU A 159 16.26 4.40 -3.19
C LEU A 159 14.88 3.81 -2.88
N PRO A 160 14.66 2.49 -3.07
CA PRO A 160 13.40 1.84 -2.71
C PRO A 160 13.28 1.80 -1.18
N ALA A 161 12.29 2.53 -0.65
CA ALA A 161 11.94 2.50 0.76
C ALA A 161 10.97 1.33 1.04
N PRO A 162 11.03 0.71 2.22
CA PRO A 162 10.07 -0.33 2.58
C PRO A 162 8.62 0.16 2.54
N ASN A 163 7.71 -0.78 2.25
CA ASN A 163 6.28 -0.53 2.36
C ASN A 163 5.87 -0.39 3.83
N ALA A 164 4.65 0.04 4.08
CA ALA A 164 4.09 0.08 5.42
C ALA A 164 2.61 -0.31 5.47
N ARG A 165 2.22 -0.92 6.58
CA ARG A 165 0.84 -1.20 6.94
C ARG A 165 0.62 -0.79 8.39
N ILE A 166 -0.29 0.14 8.61
CA ILE A 166 -0.75 0.56 9.93
C ILE A 166 -2.12 -0.07 10.17
N THR A 167 -2.28 -0.79 11.28
CA THR A 167 -3.56 -1.33 11.74
C THR A 167 -4.00 -0.63 13.01
N PHE A 168 -5.14 0.06 12.93
CA PHE A 168 -5.83 0.63 14.08
C PHE A 168 -6.74 -0.45 14.66
N SER A 169 -6.49 -0.84 15.90
CA SER A 169 -7.19 -1.95 16.56
C SER A 169 -7.83 -1.50 17.87
N PRO A 170 -9.13 -1.72 18.08
CA PRO A 170 -9.80 -1.47 19.36
C PRO A 170 -9.31 -2.37 20.50
N ALA A 171 -8.69 -3.51 20.18
CA ALA A 171 -8.15 -4.45 21.16
C ALA A 171 -6.70 -4.11 21.56
N ALA A 172 -6.00 -3.25 20.82
CA ALA A 172 -4.65 -2.85 21.16
C ALA A 172 -4.68 -1.82 22.29
N THR A 173 -3.86 -2.04 23.32
CA THR A 173 -3.65 -1.10 24.43
C THR A 173 -2.40 -0.26 24.27
N THR A 174 -1.41 -0.76 23.51
CA THR A 174 -0.17 -0.06 23.18
C THR A 174 0.15 -0.21 21.71
N ALA A 175 0.83 0.78 21.14
CA ALA A 175 1.32 0.72 19.78
C ALA A 175 2.63 -0.09 19.69
N ILE A 176 2.75 -0.90 18.64
CA ILE A 176 3.94 -1.71 18.34
C ILE A 176 4.26 -1.63 16.86
N THR A 177 5.55 -1.58 16.54
CA THR A 177 6.06 -1.62 15.17
C THR A 177 7.07 -2.76 15.05
N THR A 178 6.92 -3.57 14.02
CA THR A 178 7.86 -4.62 13.63
C THR A 178 8.18 -4.50 12.15
N PHE A 179 9.28 -5.10 11.71
CA PHE A 179 9.64 -5.17 10.30
C PHE A 179 9.53 -6.60 9.77
N ASP A 180 8.67 -6.80 8.76
CA ASP A 180 8.62 -8.04 8.00
C ASP A 180 9.65 -7.98 6.85
N ALA A 181 10.73 -8.75 7.00
CA ALA A 181 11.79 -8.81 6.02
C ALA A 181 11.41 -9.53 4.72
N ALA A 182 10.45 -10.46 4.77
CA ALA A 182 10.04 -11.23 3.59
C ALA A 182 9.29 -10.34 2.59
N THR A 183 8.42 -9.47 3.09
CA THR A 183 7.65 -8.53 2.25
C THR A 183 8.26 -7.13 2.18
N ARG A 184 9.32 -6.86 2.95
CA ARG A 184 9.92 -5.53 3.16
C ARG A 184 8.87 -4.51 3.60
N THR A 185 8.13 -4.84 4.65
CA THR A 185 7.01 -4.03 5.14
C THR A 185 7.15 -3.70 6.62
N TRP A 186 7.02 -2.43 6.96
CA TRP A 186 6.80 -1.99 8.34
C TRP A 186 5.36 -2.29 8.75
N LEU A 187 5.20 -3.08 9.81
CA LEU A 187 3.89 -3.43 10.36
C LEU A 187 3.73 -2.69 11.69
N THR A 188 2.78 -1.76 11.74
CA THR A 188 2.49 -0.99 12.96
C THR A 188 1.06 -1.27 13.41
N THR A 189 0.88 -1.75 14.64
CA THR A 189 -0.45 -1.84 15.26
C THR A 189 -0.60 -0.70 16.27
N VAL A 190 -1.72 0.02 16.26
CA VAL A 190 -2.00 1.18 17.11
C VAL A 190 -3.39 1.03 17.74
N PRO A 191 -3.57 1.41 19.02
CA PRO A 191 -4.90 1.56 19.62
C PRO A 191 -5.78 2.54 18.82
N VAL A 192 -7.09 2.31 18.80
CA VAL A 192 -8.02 3.39 18.43
C VAL A 192 -8.03 4.47 19.52
N GLY A 193 -8.23 5.74 19.15
CA GLY A 193 -8.29 6.84 20.12
C GLY A 193 -6.93 7.37 20.62
N PHE A 194 -5.83 7.04 19.96
CA PHE A 194 -4.51 7.66 20.22
C PHE A 194 -4.47 9.13 19.76
N ALA A 195 -3.52 9.93 20.27
CA ALA A 195 -3.21 11.26 19.76
C ALA A 195 -1.82 11.32 19.09
N GLY A 196 -1.54 12.39 18.36
CA GLY A 196 -0.22 12.61 17.75
C GLY A 196 -0.01 11.87 16.42
N ASN A 197 1.23 11.45 16.17
CA ASN A 197 1.63 10.81 14.91
C ASN A 197 1.99 9.33 15.11
N VAL A 198 1.79 8.55 14.05
CA VAL A 198 2.19 7.14 13.95
C VAL A 198 3.36 7.04 12.98
N PHE A 199 4.36 6.24 13.31
CA PHE A 199 5.42 5.85 12.40
C PHE A 199 4.83 5.09 11.20
N LEU A 200 5.16 5.56 10.00
CA LEU A 200 4.70 4.98 8.75
C LEU A 200 5.76 4.02 8.20
N SER A 201 6.86 4.55 7.66
CA SER A 201 7.94 3.78 7.05
C SER A 201 9.29 4.42 7.33
N GLY A 202 10.36 3.64 7.18
CA GLY A 202 11.73 4.13 7.28
C GLY A 202 12.73 3.31 6.47
N LEU A 203 13.84 3.96 6.09
CA LEU A 203 14.92 3.40 5.28
C LEU A 203 16.27 3.83 5.86
N VAL A 204 17.16 2.85 6.07
CA VAL A 204 18.58 3.09 6.36
C VAL A 204 19.36 3.16 5.06
N VAL A 205 20.20 4.18 4.94
CA VAL A 205 21.10 4.38 3.80
C VAL A 205 22.54 4.51 4.33
N PRO A 206 23.40 3.50 4.12
CA PRO A 206 24.82 3.63 4.34
C PRO A 206 25.42 4.64 3.36
N VAL A 207 26.20 5.59 3.87
CA VAL A 207 26.89 6.61 3.07
C VAL A 207 28.26 6.07 2.68
N THR A 208 28.43 5.69 1.42
CA THR A 208 29.68 5.10 0.90
C THR A 208 30.67 6.13 0.37
N SER A 209 30.19 7.33 0.05
CA SER A 209 31.00 8.49 -0.37
C SER A 209 30.42 9.76 0.24
N ASP A 210 31.27 10.75 0.52
CA ASP A 210 30.84 12.02 1.09
C ASP A 210 29.68 12.64 0.30
N LEU A 211 28.59 12.98 1.00
CA LEU A 211 27.46 13.70 0.45
C LEU A 211 27.57 15.18 0.84
N PRO A 212 27.40 16.12 -0.10
CA PRO A 212 27.38 17.53 0.24
C PRO A 212 26.16 17.85 1.10
N GLY A 213 26.29 18.89 1.93
CA GLY A 213 25.12 19.49 2.59
C GLY A 213 24.22 20.19 1.57
N GLY A 214 23.00 20.53 2.00
CA GLY A 214 22.08 21.35 1.22
C GLY A 214 21.43 20.63 0.03
N LEU A 215 21.37 19.29 0.05
CA LEU A 215 20.69 18.53 -1.00
C LEU A 215 19.23 18.99 -1.13
N ASP A 216 18.85 19.47 -2.31
CA ASP A 216 17.50 19.96 -2.58
C ASP A 216 17.15 19.75 -4.07
N PRO A 217 16.05 19.04 -4.40
CA PRO A 217 15.12 18.37 -3.49
C PRO A 217 15.58 16.96 -3.09
N VAL A 218 15.20 16.58 -1.88
CA VAL A 218 15.06 15.18 -1.47
C VAL A 218 13.56 14.86 -1.44
N THR A 219 13.14 13.89 -2.24
CA THR A 219 11.72 13.60 -2.48
C THR A 219 11.38 12.19 -2.07
N TRP A 220 10.44 12.03 -1.15
CA TRP A 220 9.83 10.74 -0.82
C TRP A 220 8.50 10.61 -1.57
N THR A 221 8.27 9.51 -2.27
CA THR A 221 7.03 9.18 -2.98
C THR A 221 6.46 7.84 -2.52
N GLY A 222 5.14 7.67 -2.56
CA GLY A 222 4.47 6.38 -2.44
C GLY A 222 2.95 6.51 -2.62
N VAL A 223 2.24 5.38 -2.52
CA VAL A 223 0.78 5.31 -2.71
C VAL A 223 0.12 5.02 -1.37
N PHE A 224 -0.83 5.86 -0.95
CA PHE A 224 -1.62 5.63 0.26
C PHE A 224 -2.92 4.90 -0.05
N THR A 225 -3.23 3.89 0.75
CA THR A 225 -4.46 3.10 0.67
C THR A 225 -5.13 2.99 2.03
N THR A 226 -6.44 2.74 2.08
CA THR A 226 -7.21 2.53 3.31
C THR A 226 -8.38 1.58 3.06
N ASP A 227 -8.75 0.76 4.04
CA ASP A 227 -10.00 -0.03 4.01
C ASP A 227 -11.23 0.76 4.50
N THR A 228 -10.99 1.94 5.06
CA THR A 228 -12.00 2.73 5.77
C THR A 228 -12.27 4.06 5.05
N PRO A 229 -13.48 4.30 4.53
CA PRO A 229 -13.88 5.57 3.93
C PRO A 229 -13.79 6.75 4.91
N GLY A 230 -13.47 7.94 4.40
CA GLY A 230 -13.41 9.17 5.20
C GLY A 230 -12.11 9.37 5.98
N VAL A 231 -11.20 8.39 5.96
CA VAL A 231 -9.86 8.53 6.54
C VAL A 231 -9.05 9.57 5.76
N THR A 232 -8.36 10.44 6.50
CA THR A 232 -7.40 11.41 5.95
C THR A 232 -6.08 11.32 6.69
N VAL A 233 -4.97 11.60 6.00
CA VAL A 233 -3.63 11.56 6.58
C VAL A 233 -2.91 12.89 6.37
N GLN A 234 -2.17 13.32 7.38
CA GLN A 234 -1.17 14.38 7.27
C GLN A 234 0.21 13.75 7.30
N TRP A 235 0.84 13.62 6.12
CA TRP A 235 2.09 12.91 5.96
C TRP A 235 3.31 13.82 6.05
N LYS A 236 4.29 13.40 6.85
CA LYS A 236 5.58 14.07 7.01
C LYS A 236 6.71 13.05 7.01
N TRP A 237 7.90 13.50 6.63
CA TRP A 237 9.13 12.71 6.71
C TRP A 237 10.28 13.56 7.23
N ALA A 238 11.28 12.88 7.77
CA ALA A 238 12.52 13.44 8.30
C ALA A 238 13.70 12.51 7.96
N ALA A 239 14.91 13.02 8.19
CA ALA A 239 16.14 12.24 8.05
C ALA A 239 17.17 12.69 9.10
N ALA A 240 17.73 11.73 9.84
CA ALA A 240 18.83 11.95 10.78
C ALA A 240 20.08 11.16 10.36
N VAL A 241 21.25 11.67 10.74
CA VAL A 241 22.53 10.99 10.48
C VAL A 241 23.01 10.32 11.75
N TYR A 242 23.55 9.12 11.59
CA TYR A 242 24.09 8.31 12.67
C TYR A 242 25.53 7.90 12.38
N THR A 243 26.34 7.90 13.43
CA THR A 243 27.76 7.48 13.40
C THR A 243 27.93 5.96 13.43
N SER A 244 26.94 5.26 14.00
CA SER A 244 26.80 3.81 14.01
C SER A 244 25.30 3.49 13.92
N PHE A 245 24.93 2.52 13.08
CA PHE A 245 23.53 2.14 12.87
C PHE A 245 23.42 0.70 12.38
N SER A 246 22.30 0.04 12.66
CA SER A 246 22.00 -1.30 12.15
C SER A 246 21.23 -1.23 10.82
N THR A 247 21.52 -2.16 9.91
CA THR A 247 20.68 -2.43 8.74
C THR A 247 19.62 -3.49 9.02
N ASP A 248 19.68 -4.18 10.16
CA ASP A 248 18.57 -4.96 10.70
C ASP A 248 17.56 -4.02 11.37
N TYR A 249 16.42 -3.86 10.70
CA TYR A 249 15.34 -2.98 11.13
C TYR A 249 14.69 -3.40 12.45
N ASN A 250 14.67 -4.70 12.78
CA ASN A 250 14.10 -5.17 14.04
C ASN A 250 15.00 -4.86 15.24
N ALA A 251 16.30 -4.58 15.02
CA ALA A 251 17.23 -4.16 16.06
C ALA A 251 17.11 -2.67 16.44
N LEU A 252 16.39 -1.85 15.66
CA LEU A 252 16.38 -0.39 15.83
C LEU A 252 15.57 0.10 17.03
N GLY A 253 14.55 -0.65 17.45
CA GLY A 253 13.59 -0.19 18.46
C GLY A 253 12.84 1.06 17.99
N VAL A 254 12.27 1.04 16.78
CA VAL A 254 11.60 2.23 16.24
C VAL A 254 10.36 2.57 17.06
N ARG A 255 10.28 3.81 17.57
CA ARG A 255 9.11 4.28 18.31
C ARG A 255 7.90 4.37 17.38
N SER A 256 6.83 3.65 17.72
CA SER A 256 5.62 3.55 16.89
C SER A 256 4.76 4.80 16.87
N VAL A 257 4.67 5.54 17.99
CA VAL A 257 3.79 6.72 18.13
C VAL A 257 4.43 7.82 18.98
N ASP A 258 3.99 9.06 18.75
CA ASP A 258 4.30 10.24 19.59
C ASP A 258 3.47 10.30 20.88
N ASP A 259 2.46 9.45 20.99
CA ASP A 259 1.48 9.47 22.07
C ASP A 259 2.04 8.89 23.37
N ASN A 260 1.89 9.61 24.49
CA ASN A 260 2.38 9.15 25.79
C ASN A 260 1.49 8.10 26.46
N GLN A 261 0.26 7.87 25.99
CA GLN A 261 -0.67 6.86 26.53
C GLN A 261 -0.60 5.56 25.74
N ALA A 262 -0.52 5.65 24.40
CA ALA A 262 -0.39 4.52 23.51
C ALA A 262 1.07 4.06 23.32
N SER A 263 2.05 4.78 23.86
CA SER A 263 3.45 4.32 23.91
C SER A 263 3.75 3.64 25.25
N PRO A 264 4.51 2.54 25.27
CA PRO A 264 5.03 1.97 26.52
C PRO A 264 6.04 2.89 27.22
N PHE A 265 6.45 3.99 26.58
CA PHE A 265 7.38 4.97 27.12
C PHE A 265 6.71 6.34 27.20
N GLN A 266 6.66 6.94 28.40
CA GLN A 266 6.13 8.28 28.62
C GLN A 266 7.22 9.34 28.46
N ASN A 267 7.61 9.64 27.21
CA ASN A 267 8.63 10.65 26.92
C ASN A 267 8.32 11.43 25.63
N SER A 268 8.92 12.60 25.46
CA SER A 268 8.67 13.51 24.32
C SER A 268 9.43 13.12 23.02
N ILE A 269 9.77 11.85 22.84
CA ILE A 269 10.51 11.36 21.66
C ILE A 269 9.56 11.25 20.45
N TYR A 270 10.03 11.53 19.23
CA TYR A 270 9.15 11.39 18.07
C TYR A 270 9.03 9.93 17.58
N ALA A 271 7.89 9.57 17.00
CA ALA A 271 7.62 8.37 16.24
C ALA A 271 8.64 8.31 15.11
N GLY A 272 9.13 7.12 14.81
CA GLY A 272 10.27 6.94 13.92
C GLY A 272 11.62 7.09 14.59
N THR A 273 11.71 7.42 15.88
CA THR A 273 13.00 7.41 16.59
C THR A 273 13.51 5.98 16.76
N PRO A 274 14.75 5.66 16.31
CA PRO A 274 15.39 4.37 16.57
C PRO A 274 16.00 4.38 17.98
N THR A 275 15.22 3.97 19.00
CA THR A 275 15.57 4.19 20.42
C THR A 275 16.92 3.57 20.80
N ASN A 276 17.27 2.45 20.18
CA ASN A 276 18.51 1.71 20.47
C ASN A 276 19.77 2.39 19.92
N PHE A 277 19.63 3.41 19.07
CA PHE A 277 20.75 4.08 18.41
C PHE A 277 20.87 5.56 18.74
N THR A 278 20.03 6.08 19.65
CA THR A 278 19.97 7.52 20.00
C THR A 278 21.32 8.13 20.38
N SER A 279 22.21 7.39 21.03
CA SER A 279 23.57 7.84 21.39
C SER A 279 24.49 8.11 20.19
N PHE A 280 24.14 7.62 19.00
CA PHE A 280 24.98 7.72 17.81
C PHE A 280 24.55 8.83 16.85
N VAL A 281 23.49 9.57 17.17
CA VAL A 281 22.98 10.64 16.29
C VAL A 281 24.00 11.78 16.18
N THR A 282 24.16 12.30 14.97
CA THR A 282 25.05 13.41 14.65
C THR A 282 24.36 14.39 13.69
N GLY A 283 24.94 15.57 13.52
CA GLY A 283 24.47 16.57 12.56
C GLY A 283 24.58 16.07 11.11
N GLY A 284 23.59 16.42 10.30
CA GLY A 284 23.51 16.11 8.87
C GLY A 284 22.08 15.80 8.41
N ALA A 285 21.89 15.65 7.10
CA ALA A 285 20.58 15.44 6.49
C ALA A 285 19.58 16.51 6.93
N ARG A 286 18.53 16.18 7.68
CA ARG A 286 17.58 17.17 8.24
C ARG A 286 17.75 17.39 9.74
N GLY A 287 18.75 16.77 10.37
CA GLY A 287 18.96 16.80 11.80
C GLY A 287 20.19 17.61 12.21
N ALA A 288 20.12 18.21 13.39
CA ALA A 288 21.25 18.91 14.02
C ALA A 288 22.08 18.00 14.96
N GLY A 289 21.72 16.72 15.11
CA GLY A 289 22.25 15.83 16.14
C GLY A 289 21.63 16.08 17.52
N GLY A 290 22.31 15.67 18.59
CA GLY A 290 21.85 15.85 19.97
C GLY A 290 20.54 15.10 20.25
N ALA A 291 19.48 15.81 20.63
CA ALA A 291 18.16 15.21 20.85
C ALA A 291 17.31 15.03 19.57
N ASN A 292 17.84 15.40 18.40
CA ASN A 292 17.12 15.38 17.12
C ASN A 292 17.22 14.01 16.43
N PHE A 293 16.72 12.96 17.10
CA PHE A 293 16.90 11.56 16.66
C PHE A 293 16.20 11.22 15.34
N THR A 294 15.10 11.88 14.99
CA THR A 294 14.41 11.64 13.71
C THR A 294 14.90 12.51 12.57
N GLY A 295 15.64 13.58 12.85
CA GLY A 295 15.70 14.71 11.93
C GLY A 295 14.51 15.65 12.18
N SER A 296 14.59 16.87 11.64
CA SER A 296 13.48 17.80 11.65
C SER A 296 12.47 17.43 10.56
N TYR A 297 11.26 17.06 10.97
CA TYR A 297 10.17 16.77 10.06
C TYR A 297 9.87 17.94 9.12
N LYS A 298 9.59 17.66 7.85
CA LYS A 298 8.98 18.66 6.95
C LYS A 298 7.58 19.04 7.45
N ALA A 299 7.08 20.19 6.99
CA ALA A 299 5.67 20.55 7.13
C ALA A 299 4.77 19.42 6.64
N ALA A 300 3.66 19.11 7.30
CA ALA A 300 2.83 17.98 6.91
C ALA A 300 2.15 18.22 5.55
N ARG A 301 2.01 17.16 4.74
CA ARG A 301 1.25 17.18 3.48
C ARG A 301 -0.09 16.49 3.68
N PRO A 302 -1.22 17.17 3.56
CA PRO A 302 -2.53 16.54 3.56
C PRO A 302 -2.65 15.55 2.40
N THR A 303 -3.24 14.39 2.65
CA THR A 303 -3.44 13.34 1.65
C THR A 303 -4.71 12.56 2.02
N THR A 304 -5.46 12.18 1.00
CA THR A 304 -6.62 11.29 1.14
C THR A 304 -6.20 9.93 0.58
N PRO A 305 -6.05 8.90 1.43
CA PRO A 305 -5.77 7.55 0.97
C PRO A 305 -6.85 7.05 0.01
N CYS A 306 -6.43 6.22 -0.94
CA CYS A 306 -7.31 5.51 -1.85
C CYS A 306 -8.08 4.43 -1.09
N VAL A 307 -9.41 4.44 -1.14
CA VAL A 307 -10.21 3.42 -0.45
C VAL A 307 -10.16 2.11 -1.24
N ILE A 308 -9.66 1.05 -0.60
CA ILE A 308 -9.59 -0.31 -1.13
C ILE A 308 -10.33 -1.26 -0.18
N PRO A 309 -11.38 -1.96 -0.62
CA PRO A 309 -12.03 -2.99 0.19
C PRO A 309 -11.13 -4.22 0.34
#